data_AF-A0A1G5D2P4-F1
#
_entry.id   AF-A0A1G5D2P4-F1
#
_cell.length_a   1.000
_cell.length_b   1.000
_cell.length_c   1.000
_cell.angle_alpha   90.00
_cell.angle_beta   90.00
_cell.angle_gamma   90.00
#
_symmetry.space_group_name_H-M   'P 1'
#
loop_
_entity.id
_entity.type
_entity.pdbx_description
1 polymer ?
#
loop_
_entity_poly.entity_id
_entity_poly.type
_entity_poly.pdbx_seq_one_letter_code
_entity_poly.pdbx_strand_id
1 'polypeptide(L)'
;MKVDYQKQKQLKESLNYKGIIFILITAIFLIIVGALFKIMHWGFGAEALVNGNTILAAGLILKVVALIWFMISLLTAKKKLN
;
A
#
# COMPACT_ATOMS: atom_id res chain seq x y z
N MET A 1 5.90 -26.90 -24.23
CA MET A 1 6.86 -25.89 -23.73
C MET A 1 6.28 -24.47 -23.57
N LYS A 2 5.42 -23.96 -24.47
CA LYS A 2 4.81 -22.61 -24.31
C LYS A 2 3.74 -22.50 -23.20
N VAL A 3 3.06 -23.59 -22.86
CA VAL A 3 1.96 -23.62 -21.87
C VAL A 3 2.47 -23.30 -20.45
N ASP A 4 3.60 -23.87 -20.04
CA ASP A 4 4.21 -23.58 -18.73
C ASP A 4 4.65 -22.12 -18.59
N TYR A 5 5.16 -21.51 -19.65
CA TYR A 5 5.62 -20.13 -19.64
C TYR A 5 4.46 -19.13 -19.43
N GLN A 6 3.31 -19.38 -20.06
CA GLN A 6 2.11 -18.57 -19.85
C GLN A 6 1.56 -18.72 -18.43
N LYS A 7 1.57 -19.95 -17.90
CA LYS A 7 1.12 -20.24 -16.53
C LYS A 7 2.01 -19.55 -15.49
N GLN A 8 3.34 -19.56 -15.68
CA GLN A 8 4.31 -18.85 -14.84
C GLN A 8 4.13 -17.33 -14.89
N LYS A 9 3.90 -16.77 -16.08
CA LYS A 9 3.64 -15.33 -16.25
C LYS A 9 2.34 -14.90 -15.55
N GLN A 10 1.26 -15.65 -15.74
CA GLN A 10 -0.02 -15.38 -15.07
C GLN A 10 0.07 -15.58 -13.55
N LEU A 11 0.84 -16.55 -13.07
CA LEU A 11 1.09 -16.69 -11.63
C LEU A 11 1.80 -15.47 -11.06
N LYS A 12 2.82 -14.96 -11.75
CA LYS A 12 3.63 -13.80 -11.32
C LYS A 12 2.82 -12.50 -11.35
N GLU A 13 1.98 -12.29 -12.37
CA GLU A 13 1.01 -11.20 -12.39
C GLU A 13 -0.02 -11.35 -11.27
N SER A 14 -0.44 -12.58 -10.96
CA SER A 14 -1.42 -12.81 -9.91
C SER A 14 -0.90 -12.56 -8.49
N LEU A 15 0.37 -12.89 -8.26
CA LEU A 15 1.07 -12.58 -7.01
C LEU A 15 1.25 -11.06 -6.82
N ASN A 16 1.39 -10.30 -7.92
CA ASN A 16 1.60 -8.86 -7.86
C ASN A 16 0.33 -8.10 -7.41
N TYR A 17 -0.86 -8.50 -7.86
CA TYR A 17 -2.10 -7.87 -7.37
C TYR A 17 -2.37 -8.16 -5.89
N LYS A 18 -2.06 -9.39 -5.41
CA LYS A 18 -2.26 -9.77 -4.01
C LYS A 18 -1.42 -8.90 -3.07
N GLY A 19 -0.17 -8.65 -3.43
CA GLY A 19 0.73 -7.79 -2.66
C GLY A 19 0.22 -6.35 -2.57
N ILE A 20 -0.25 -5.79 -3.69
CA ILE A 20 -0.77 -4.41 -3.72
C ILE A 20 -2.06 -4.28 -2.90
N ILE A 21 -2.97 -5.26 -3.00
CA ILE A 21 -4.20 -5.30 -2.18
C ILE A 21 -3.84 -5.40 -0.70
N PHE A 22 -2.87 -6.25 -0.33
CA PHE A 22 -2.43 -6.38 1.06
C PHE A 22 -1.89 -5.05 1.60
N ILE A 23 -1.02 -4.36 0.86
CA ILE A 23 -0.48 -3.04 1.24
C ILE A 23 -1.60 -2.01 1.41
N LEU A 24 -2.60 -2.01 0.52
CA LEU A 24 -3.75 -1.10 0.62
C LEU A 24 -4.59 -1.37 1.87
N ILE A 25 -4.85 -2.64 2.20
CA ILE A 25 -5.59 -3.02 3.42
C ILE A 25 -4.81 -2.58 4.66
N THR A 26 -3.50 -2.86 4.72
CA THR A 26 -2.64 -2.42 5.83
C THR A 26 -2.63 -0.89 5.96
N ALA A 27 -2.54 -0.16 4.86
CA ALA A 27 -2.57 1.31 4.86
C ALA A 27 -3.90 1.86 5.39
N ILE A 28 -5.04 1.26 5.00
CA ILE A 28 -6.36 1.64 5.54
C ILE A 28 -6.39 1.43 7.05
N PHE A 29 -5.88 0.29 7.54
CA PHE A 29 -5.84 -0.01 8.97
C PHE A 29 -4.98 1.01 9.73
N LEU A 30 -3.80 1.36 9.22
CA LEU A 30 -2.93 2.41 9.78
C LEU A 30 -3.61 3.79 9.81
N ILE A 31 -4.38 4.15 8.77
CA ILE A 31 -5.11 5.42 8.73
C ILE A 31 -6.22 5.44 9.79
N ILE A 32 -6.99 4.36 9.93
CA ILE A 32 -8.06 4.25 10.94
C ILE A 32 -7.46 4.35 12.34
N VAL A 33 -6.39 3.59 12.61
CA VAL A 33 -5.70 3.61 13.90
C VAL A 33 -5.10 5.00 14.16
N GLY A 34 -4.36 5.59 13.21
CA GLY A 34 -3.80 6.93 13.36
C GLY A 34 -4.86 8.02 13.60
N ALA A 35 -6.01 7.93 12.92
CA ALA A 35 -7.14 8.84 13.13
C ALA A 35 -7.75 8.65 14.52
N LEU A 36 -7.90 7.40 14.98
CA LEU A 36 -8.40 7.09 16.31
C LEU A 36 -7.46 7.64 17.40
N PHE A 37 -6.15 7.44 17.28
CA PHE A 37 -5.14 7.99 18.18
C PHE A 37 -5.17 9.52 18.21
N LYS A 38 -5.42 10.17 17.06
CA LYS A 38 -5.56 11.62 16.96
C LYS A 38 -6.82 12.14 17.65
N ILE A 39 -7.97 11.48 17.45
CA ILE A 39 -9.24 11.87 18.09
C ILE A 39 -9.18 11.66 19.60
N MET A 40 -8.66 10.51 20.03
CA MET A 40 -8.54 10.16 21.45
C MET A 40 -7.48 10.99 22.19
N HIS A 41 -6.74 11.87 21.50
CA HIS A 41 -5.58 12.59 22.06
C HIS A 41 -4.63 11.67 22.83
N TRP A 42 -4.56 10.40 22.39
CA TRP A 42 -3.71 9.40 23.01
C TRP A 42 -2.30 9.66 22.49
N GLY A 43 -1.62 10.60 23.14
CA GLY A 43 -0.22 10.93 22.91
C GLY A 43 0.63 10.28 23.97
N PHE A 44 1.77 9.73 23.59
CA PHE A 44 2.80 9.29 24.52
C PHE A 44 3.49 10.46 25.27
N GLY A 45 2.77 11.56 25.54
CA GLY A 45 3.31 12.84 25.99
C GLY A 45 3.59 13.82 24.83
N ALA A 46 3.60 15.12 25.13
CA ALA A 46 3.79 16.19 24.14
C ALA A 46 5.14 16.14 23.39
N GLU A 47 6.11 15.39 23.93
CA GLU A 47 7.46 15.23 23.38
C GLU A 47 7.70 13.86 22.71
N ALA A 48 6.69 12.98 22.68
CA ALA A 48 6.86 11.69 22.04
C ALA A 48 6.91 11.81 20.51
N LEU A 49 7.98 11.28 19.92
CA LEU A 49 8.18 11.18 18.48
C LEU A 49 7.03 10.45 17.76
N VAL A 50 6.32 9.57 18.47
CA VAL A 50 5.17 8.82 17.96
C VAL A 50 3.90 9.37 18.61
N ASN A 51 3.18 10.21 17.87
CA ASN A 51 1.83 10.66 18.22
C ASN A 51 0.82 10.22 17.14
N GLY A 52 -0.48 10.42 17.41
CA GLY A 52 -1.53 10.09 16.45
C GLY A 52 -1.38 10.78 15.08
N ASN A 53 -0.81 11.97 15.04
CA ASN A 53 -0.47 12.69 13.81
C ASN A 53 0.66 11.99 13.03
N THR A 54 1.69 11.50 13.71
CA THR A 54 2.80 10.73 13.11
C THR A 54 2.30 9.42 12.49
N ILE A 55 1.46 8.67 13.21
CA ILE A 55 0.89 7.40 12.74
C ILE A 55 -0.03 7.65 11.53
N LEU A 56 -0.88 8.68 11.61
CA LEU A 56 -1.76 9.08 10.51
C LEU A 56 -0.96 9.47 9.25
N ALA A 57 0.09 10.27 9.42
CA ALA A 57 0.96 10.70 8.33
C ALA A 57 1.67 9.51 7.68
N ALA A 58 2.20 8.58 8.48
CA ALA A 58 2.84 7.36 7.98
C ALA A 58 1.86 6.49 7.16
N GLY A 59 0.62 6.31 7.63
CA GLY A 59 -0.42 5.58 6.90
C GLY A 59 -0.79 6.23 5.56
N LEU A 60 -0.89 7.56 5.53
CA LEU A 60 -1.15 8.32 4.31
C LEU A 60 -0.02 8.22 3.29
N ILE A 61 1.24 8.39 3.74
CA ILE A 61 2.42 8.27 2.88
C ILE A 61 2.48 6.88 2.27
N LEU A 62 2.30 5.84 3.08
CA LEU A 62 2.29 4.46 2.60
C LEU A 62 1.23 4.22 1.52
N LYS A 63 0.02 4.77 1.72
CA LYS A 63 -1.07 4.69 0.73
C LYS A 63 -0.72 5.38 -0.59
N VAL A 64 -0.13 6.57 -0.53
CA VAL A 64 0.27 7.33 -1.73
C VAL A 64 1.37 6.59 -2.49
N VAL A 65 2.39 6.08 -1.80
CA VAL A 65 3.46 5.30 -2.43
C VAL A 65 2.91 4.05 -3.10
N ALA A 66 2.01 3.33 -2.45
CA ALA A 66 1.36 2.15 -3.02
C ALA A 66 0.54 2.49 -4.29
N LEU A 67 -0.17 3.62 -4.28
CA LEU A 67 -0.92 4.12 -5.43
C LEU A 67 -0.02 4.50 -6.61
N ILE A 68 1.08 5.22 -6.34
CA ILE A 68 2.05 5.61 -7.37
C ILE A 68 2.66 4.36 -8.00
N TRP A 69 3.09 3.39 -7.18
CA TRP A 69 3.59 2.11 -7.67
C TRP A 69 2.56 1.41 -8.56
N PHE A 70 1.30 1.35 -8.12
CA PHE A 70 0.22 0.74 -8.88
C PHE A 70 0.01 1.43 -10.23
N MET A 71 0.02 2.77 -10.27
CA MET A 71 -0.09 3.54 -11.52
C MET A 71 1.08 3.24 -12.47
N ILE A 72 2.31 3.22 -11.98
CA ILE A 72 3.50 2.85 -12.78
C ILE A 72 3.37 1.43 -13.33
N SER A 73 2.90 0.49 -12.51
CA SER A 73 2.68 -0.89 -12.93
C SER A 73 1.62 -0.99 -14.04
N LEU A 74 0.54 -0.20 -13.95
CA LEU A 74 -0.50 -0.16 -15.00
C LEU A 74 0.01 0.45 -16.31
N LEU A 75 0.79 1.54 -16.24
CA LEU A 75 1.37 2.17 -17.41
C LEU A 75 2.37 1.26 -18.13
N THR A 76 3.20 0.55 -17.35
CA THR A 76 4.15 -0.44 -17.89
C THR A 76 3.44 -1.62 -18.55
N ALA A 77 2.31 -2.05 -18.00
CA ALA A 77 1.49 -3.11 -18.58
C ALA A 77 0.87 -2.70 -19.93
N LYS A 78 0.36 -1.46 -20.05
CA LYS A 78 -0.20 -0.94 -21.31
C LYS A 78 0.85 -0.84 -22.42
N LYS A 79 2.08 -0.42 -22.10
CA LYS A 79 3.16 -0.29 -23.10
C LYS A 79 3.56 -1.61 -23.75
N LYS A 80 3.28 -2.76 -23.11
CA LYS A 80 3.58 -4.09 -23.65
C LYS A 80 2.53 -4.62 -24.64
N LEU A 81 1.40 -3.93 -24.74
CA LEU A 81 0.24 -4.32 -25.54
C LEU A 81 0.12 -3.54 -26.87
N ASN A 82 0.96 -2.51 -27.05
CA ASN A 82 1.17 -1.75 -28.28
C ASN A 82 2.51 -2.14 -28.90
#